data_AF-A0A7V9Q9V8-F1
#
_entry.id   AF-A0A7V9Q9V8-F1
#
_cell.length_a   1.000
_cell.length_b   1.000
_cell.length_c   1.000
_cell.angle_alpha   90.00
_cell.angle_beta   90.00
_cell.angle_gamma   90.00
#
_symmetry.space_group_name_H-M   'P 1'
#
loop_
_entity.id
_entity.type
_entity.pdbx_description
1 polymer ?
#
loop_
_entity_poly.entity_id
_entity_poly.type
_entity_poly.pdbx_seq_one_letter_code
_entity_poly.pdbx_strand_id
1 'polypeptide(L)'
;MRLGTFGHFVVALLGVVLSGILQVQAQTAPPSPAEVLGYSLGEHFSDAAEVHRYSRMLAELSSRVNYRQYGVTPERRPLYQLVIAREDHL
;
A
#
# COMPACT_ATOMS: atom_id res chain seq x y z
N MET A 1 53.88 -16.84 4.56
CA MET A 1 52.68 -17.55 5.06
C MET A 1 51.73 -16.55 5.72
N ARG A 2 50.95 -15.79 4.93
CA ARG A 2 49.82 -14.97 5.40
C ARG A 2 48.76 -14.94 4.30
N LEU A 3 48.05 -16.06 4.18
CA LEU A 3 46.96 -16.29 3.23
C LEU A 3 45.62 -16.13 3.96
N GLY A 4 45.43 -15.00 4.66
CA GLY A 4 44.28 -14.82 5.57
C GLY A 4 43.34 -13.69 5.15
N THR A 5 43.87 -12.52 4.81
CA THR A 5 43.08 -11.31 4.59
C THR A 5 42.29 -11.29 3.28
N PHE A 6 42.76 -11.97 2.24
CA PHE A 6 42.08 -11.99 0.93
C PHE A 6 40.76 -12.79 0.97
N GLY A 7 40.71 -13.90 1.73
CA GLY A 7 39.49 -14.71 1.89
C GLY A 7 38.38 -13.97 2.62
N HIS A 8 38.72 -13.16 3.63
CA HIS A 8 37.75 -12.35 4.37
C HIS A 8 37.14 -11.24 3.50
N PHE A 9 37.93 -10.64 2.61
CA PHE A 9 37.44 -9.64 1.65
C PHE A 9 36.47 -10.25 0.64
N VAL A 10 36.77 -11.45 0.12
CA VAL A 10 35.87 -12.15 -0.81
C VAL A 10 34.56 -12.55 -0.14
N VAL A 11 34.61 -13.06 1.10
CA VAL A 11 33.40 -13.43 1.86
C VAL A 11 32.56 -12.20 2.22
N ALA A 12 33.18 -11.09 2.60
CA ALA A 12 32.48 -9.83 2.86
C ALA A 12 31.80 -9.29 1.58
N LEU A 13 32.48 -9.36 0.44
CA LEU A 13 31.95 -8.91 -0.85
C LEU A 13 30.79 -9.82 -1.32
N LEU A 14 30.90 -11.13 -1.13
CA LEU A 14 29.81 -12.08 -1.38
C LEU A 14 28.61 -11.82 -0.46
N GLY A 15 28.85 -11.50 0.81
CA GLY A 15 27.82 -11.18 1.80
C GLY A 15 27.04 -9.89 1.48
N VAL A 16 27.72 -8.87 0.95
CA VAL A 16 27.09 -7.63 0.49
C VAL A 16 26.22 -7.87 -0.76
N VAL A 17 26.72 -8.66 -1.72
CA VAL A 17 25.94 -9.03 -2.91
C VAL A 17 24.72 -9.87 -2.54
N LEU A 18 24.87 -10.84 -1.63
CA LEU A 18 23.77 -11.68 -1.17
C LEU A 18 22.72 -10.89 -0.35
N SER A 19 23.15 -9.90 0.42
CA SER A 19 22.24 -9.01 1.17
C SER A 19 21.43 -8.08 0.26
N GLY A 20 22.01 -7.60 -0.85
CA GLY A 20 21.32 -6.74 -1.81
C GLY A 20 20.18 -7.46 -2.54
N ILE A 21 20.30 -8.76 -2.79
CA ILE A 21 19.27 -9.58 -3.48
C ILE A 21 18.02 -9.76 -2.59
N LEU A 22 18.18 -9.75 -1.26
CA LEU A 22 17.09 -9.98 -0.30
C LEU A 22 16.18 -8.75 -0.06
N GLN A 23 16.54 -7.58 -0.58
CA GLN A 23 15.84 -6.31 -0.31
C GLN A 23 14.81 -5.92 -1.38
N VAL A 24 14.55 -6.76 -2.39
CA VAL A 24 13.50 -6.49 -3.37
C VAL A 24 12.13 -6.84 -2.79
N GLN A 25 11.58 -5.96 -1.96
CA GLN A 25 10.16 -6.02 -1.62
C GLN A 25 9.36 -5.39 -2.76
N ALA A 26 8.75 -6.22 -3.59
CA ALA A 26 7.78 -5.76 -4.57
C ALA A 26 6.62 -5.08 -3.83
N GLN A 27 6.29 -3.84 -4.19
CA GLN A 27 5.09 -3.19 -3.67
C GLN A 27 3.88 -3.91 -4.28
N THR A 28 3.17 -4.69 -3.47
CA THR A 28 1.89 -5.26 -3.88
C THR A 28 0.92 -4.11 -4.13
N ALA A 29 0.51 -3.94 -5.39
CA ALA A 29 -0.51 -2.96 -5.73
C ALA A 29 -1.82 -3.33 -5.00
N PRO A 30 -2.56 -2.34 -4.47
CA PRO A 30 -3.89 -2.61 -3.94
C PRO A 30 -4.80 -3.12 -5.06
N PRO A 31 -5.83 -3.93 -4.74
CA PRO A 31 -6.78 -4.39 -5.73
C PRO A 31 -7.50 -3.20 -6.37
N SER A 32 -7.73 -3.31 -7.67
CA SER A 32 -8.42 -2.31 -8.48
C SER A 32 -9.91 -2.24 -8.13
N PRO A 33 -10.61 -1.13 -8.46
CA PRO A 33 -12.05 -1.05 -8.29
C PRO A 33 -12.78 -2.17 -9.03
N ALA A 34 -12.31 -2.59 -10.22
CA ALA A 34 -12.95 -3.66 -10.97
C ALA A 34 -12.90 -5.02 -10.25
N GLU A 35 -11.77 -5.32 -9.58
CA GLU A 35 -11.62 -6.55 -8.79
C GLU A 35 -12.51 -6.56 -7.53
N VAL A 36 -12.88 -5.37 -7.01
CA VAL A 36 -13.66 -5.23 -5.76
C VAL A 36 -15.14 -4.97 -6.00
N LEU A 37 -15.47 -4.27 -7.07
CA LEU A 37 -16.83 -3.85 -7.43
C LEU A 37 -17.44 -4.78 -8.49
N GLY A 38 -16.63 -5.51 -9.25
CA GLY A 38 -17.08 -6.49 -10.23
C GLY A 38 -17.44 -5.91 -11.61
N TYR A 39 -17.10 -4.65 -11.87
CA TYR A 39 -17.36 -3.97 -13.15
C TYR A 39 -16.27 -2.96 -13.48
N SER A 40 -16.15 -2.58 -14.76
CA SER A 40 -15.17 -1.60 -15.19
C SER A 40 -15.60 -0.17 -14.83
N LEU A 41 -14.66 0.70 -14.45
CA LEU A 41 -14.99 2.11 -14.23
C LEU A 41 -15.57 2.74 -15.50
N GLY A 42 -16.73 3.40 -15.36
CA GLY A 42 -17.46 4.01 -16.48
C GLY A 42 -18.54 3.12 -17.10
N GLU A 43 -18.57 1.82 -16.77
CA GLU A 43 -19.66 0.92 -17.17
C GLU A 43 -20.97 1.28 -16.46
N HIS A 44 -20.88 1.56 -15.15
CA HIS A 44 -21.97 2.06 -14.31
C HIS A 44 -21.46 3.12 -13.33
N PHE A 45 -22.38 3.93 -12.81
CA PHE A 45 -22.07 4.82 -11.69
C PHE A 45 -21.98 4.02 -10.40
N SER A 46 -20.85 4.11 -9.71
CA SER A 46 -20.70 3.54 -8.37
C SER A 46 -21.53 4.30 -7.37
N ASP A 47 -22.31 3.58 -6.56
CA ASP A 47 -23.09 4.21 -5.50
C ASP A 47 -22.19 4.60 -4.30
N ALA A 48 -22.74 5.39 -3.38
CA ALA A 48 -22.00 5.85 -2.21
C ALA A 48 -21.53 4.71 -1.27
N ALA A 49 -22.25 3.59 -1.22
CA ALA A 49 -21.86 2.43 -0.42
C ALA A 49 -20.70 1.66 -1.06
N GLU A 50 -20.68 1.58 -2.39
CA GLU A 50 -19.58 0.99 -3.16
C GLU A 50 -18.30 1.82 -3.04
N VAL A 51 -18.40 3.14 -3.20
CA VAL A 51 -17.27 4.05 -2.99
C VAL A 51 -16.74 3.93 -1.55
N HIS A 52 -17.64 3.86 -0.57
CA HIS A 52 -17.25 3.63 0.83
C HIS A 52 -16.54 2.28 1.00
N ARG A 53 -17.09 1.19 0.48
CA ARG A 53 -16.50 -0.15 0.58
C ARG A 53 -15.07 -0.18 0.05
N TYR A 54 -14.86 0.36 -1.15
CA TYR A 54 -13.53 0.42 -1.75
C TYR A 54 -12.57 1.33 -0.97
N SER A 55 -13.03 2.52 -0.56
CA SER A 55 -12.22 3.46 0.23
C SER A 55 -11.77 2.89 1.57
N ARG A 56 -12.65 2.17 2.28
CA ARG A 56 -12.33 1.52 3.56
C ARG A 56 -11.30 0.42 3.37
N MET A 57 -11.47 -0.43 2.36
CA MET A 57 -10.52 -1.49 2.04
C MET A 57 -9.12 -0.91 1.72
N LEU A 58 -9.03 0.20 0.99
CA LEU A 58 -7.74 0.86 0.74
C LEU A 58 -7.04 1.32 2.03
N ALA A 59 -7.81 1.82 3.00
CA ALA A 59 -7.29 2.23 4.30
C ALA A 59 -6.83 1.05 5.17
N GLU A 60 -7.49 -0.10 5.06
CA GLU A 60 -7.09 -1.34 5.75
C GLU A 60 -5.80 -1.94 5.19
N LEU A 61 -5.54 -1.76 3.89
CA LEU A 61 -4.39 -2.34 3.19
C LEU A 61 -3.15 -1.43 3.16
N SER A 62 -3.27 -0.15 3.51
CA SER A 62 -2.19 0.82 3.31
C SER A 62 -2.07 1.84 4.43
N SER A 63 -0.88 1.94 5.04
CA SER A 63 -0.54 3.00 6.01
C SER A 63 -0.60 4.40 5.40
N ARG A 64 -0.63 4.51 4.06
CA ARG A 64 -0.64 5.77 3.30
C ARG A 64 -2.04 6.34 3.07
N VAL A 65 -3.06 5.63 3.53
CA VAL A 65 -4.46 5.95 3.31
C VAL A 65 -5.12 6.15 4.66
N ASN A 66 -5.59 7.37 4.91
CA ASN A 66 -6.29 7.70 6.13
C ASN A 66 -7.78 7.91 5.85
N TYR A 67 -8.61 7.12 6.54
CA TYR A 67 -10.06 7.14 6.38
C TYR A 67 -10.72 7.62 7.67
N ARG A 68 -11.36 8.79 7.63
CA ARG A 68 -12.01 9.39 8.80
C ARG A 68 -13.43 9.80 8.50
N GLN A 69 -14.34 9.46 9.40
CA GLN A 69 -15.67 10.07 9.42
C GLN A 69 -15.55 11.47 10.03
N TYR A 70 -16.00 12.50 9.32
CA TYR A 70 -15.98 13.87 9.81
C TYR A 70 -17.37 14.40 10.19
N GLY A 71 -18.43 13.68 9.81
CA GLY A 71 -19.79 14.14 10.07
C GLY A 71 -20.84 13.12 9.69
N VAL A 72 -22.09 13.58 9.74
CA VAL A 72 -23.29 12.82 9.39
C VAL A 72 -24.29 13.78 8.75
N THR A 73 -24.98 13.35 7.69
CA THR A 73 -26.05 14.14 7.04
C THR A 73 -27.35 14.12 7.85
N PRO A 74 -28.34 14.99 7.56
CA PRO A 74 -29.66 14.94 8.20
C PRO A 74 -30.37 13.58 8.08
N GLU A 75 -30.14 12.86 6.97
CA GLU A 75 -30.66 11.51 6.72
C GLU A 75 -29.87 10.41 7.45
N ARG A 76 -29.00 10.81 8.39
CA ARG A 76 -28.10 9.93 9.15
C ARG A 76 -27.07 9.20 8.29
N ARG A 77 -26.69 9.73 7.13
CA ARG A 77 -25.65 9.12 6.29
C ARG A 77 -24.28 9.62 6.76
N PRO A 78 -23.31 8.73 7.05
CA PRO A 78 -21.99 9.15 7.49
C PRO A 78 -21.22 9.82 6.34
N LEU A 79 -20.53 10.92 6.66
CA LEU A 79 -19.67 11.65 5.75
C LEU A 79 -18.22 11.35 6.07
N TYR A 80 -17.46 10.96 5.06
CA TYR A 80 -16.09 10.49 5.22
C TYR A 80 -15.13 11.28 4.36
N GLN A 81 -13.90 11.40 4.85
CA GLN A 81 -12.76 11.92 4.13
C GLN A 81 -11.76 10.77 3.93
N LEU A 82 -11.26 10.66 2.71
CA LEU A 82 -10.16 9.77 2.35
C LEU A 82 -8.95 10.64 2.01
N VAL A 83 -7.91 10.57 2.83
CA VAL A 83 -6.64 11.25 2.58
C VAL A 83 -5.63 10.22 2.10
N ILE A 84 -5.00 10.51 0.95
CA ILE A 84 -3.94 9.68 0.39
C ILE A 84 -2.69 10.55 0.34
N ALA A 85 -1.69 10.19 1.15
CA ALA A 85 -0.45 10.96 1.24
C ALA A 85 0.75 10.03 1.41
N ARG A 86 1.92 10.63 1.58
CA ARG A 86 3.03 9.90 2.19
C ARG A 86 2.76 9.78 3.68
N GLU A 87 3.26 8.70 4.29
CA GLU A 87 3.02 8.39 5.70
C GLU A 87 3.48 9.50 6.65
N ASP A 88 4.56 10.21 6.30
CA ASP A 88 5.11 11.35 7.03
C ASP A 88 4.30 12.66 6.86
N HIS A 89 3.23 12.65 6.06
CA HIS A 89 2.40 13.82 5.74
C HIS A 89 0.88 13.51 5.82
N LEU A 90 0.50 12.50 6.60
CA LEU A 90 -0.90 12.11 6.87
C LEU A 90 -1.52 12.84 8.07
#